data_AF-A0A6I4U059-F1
#
_entry.id   AF-A0A6I4U059-F1
#
_cell.length_a   1.000
_cell.length_b   1.000
_cell.length_c   1.000
_cell.angle_alpha   90.00
_cell.angle_beta   90.00
_cell.angle_gamma   90.00
#
_symmetry.space_group_name_H-M   'P 1'
#
loop_
_entity.id
_entity.type
_entity.pdbx_description
1 polymer ?
#
loop_
_entity_poly.entity_id
_entity_poly.type
_entity_poly.pdbx_seq_one_letter_code
_entity_poly.pdbx_strand_id
1 'polypeptide(L)' 'MRELPDEYARKKDDLPPRTLVWLCDAEGEWQGIVYPSGEFQELQDCRVSSPIAEPRAYAGPCKSGWVQANRLQLVAG' A
#
# COMPACT_ATOMS: atom_id res chain seq x y z
N MET A 1 -3.71 6.32 -6.12
CA MET A 1 -3.10 4.97 -6.10
C MET A 1 -3.45 4.24 -7.39
N ARG A 2 -2.55 3.39 -7.88
CA ARG A 2 -2.67 2.66 -9.16
C ARG A 2 -2.58 1.15 -8.97
N GLU A 3 -3.06 0.41 -9.97
CA GLU A 3 -3.05 -1.06 -9.96
C GLU A 3 -1.64 -1.65 -10.15
N LEU A 4 -0.77 -0.97 -10.90
CA LEU A 4 0.61 -1.37 -11.22
C LEU A 4 1.58 -0.19 -10.99
N PRO A 5 2.89 -0.44 -10.82
CA PRO A 5 3.92 0.59 -10.66
C PRO A 5 4.26 1.27 -12.00
N ASP A 6 3.26 1.84 -12.65
CA ASP A 6 3.37 2.44 -13.97
C ASP A 6 2.52 3.73 -14.05
N GLU A 7 3.05 4.77 -14.70
CA GLU A 7 2.41 6.09 -14.78
C GLU A 7 1.10 6.07 -15.58
N TYR A 8 0.96 5.14 -16.52
CA TYR A 8 -0.22 4.94 -17.35
C TYR A 8 -1.16 3.85 -16.80
N ALA A 9 -0.76 3.10 -15.77
CA ALA A 9 -1.63 2.11 -15.12
C ALA A 9 -2.92 2.74 -14.61
N ARG A 10 -4.02 1.97 -14.63
CA ARG A 10 -5.33 2.44 -14.17
C ARG A 10 -5.25 2.99 -12.73
N LYS A 11 -5.81 4.18 -12.52
CA LYS A 11 -6.05 4.71 -11.18
C LYS A 11 -7.13 3.88 -10.49
N LYS A 12 -6.78 3.29 -9.35
CA LYS A 12 -7.66 2.37 -8.60
C LYS A 12 -8.36 3.05 -7.42
N ASP A 13 -7.68 3.97 -6.73
CA ASP A 13 -8.23 4.65 -5.57
C ASP A 13 -7.57 6.02 -5.33
N ASP A 14 -8.28 6.89 -4.61
CA ASP A 14 -7.81 8.16 -4.09
C ASP A 14 -7.62 8.07 -2.58
N LEU A 15 -6.39 8.31 -2.13
CA LEU A 15 -6.05 8.30 -0.71
C LEU A 15 -6.17 9.71 -0.16
N PRO A 16 -6.96 9.94 0.91
CA PRO A 16 -6.94 11.19 1.62
C PRO A 16 -5.52 11.56 2.08
N PRO A 17 -5.18 12.86 2.19
CA PRO A 17 -3.91 13.29 2.74
C PRO A 17 -3.69 12.72 4.15
N ARG A 18 -2.45 12.39 4.48
CA ARG A 18 -2.04 11.83 5.79
C ARG A 18 -2.67 10.47 6.14
N THR A 19 -3.23 9.75 5.16
CA THR A 19 -3.60 8.34 5.34
C THR A 19 -2.36 7.53 5.73
N LEU A 20 -2.43 6.82 6.85
CA LEU A 20 -1.38 5.88 7.25
C LEU A 20 -1.48 4.60 6.42
N VAL A 21 -0.33 4.11 5.97
CA VAL A 21 -0.21 2.93 5.11
C VAL A 21 0.99 2.09 5.52
N TRP A 22 0.95 0.80 5.22
CA TRP A 22 2.13 -0.05 5.27
C TRP A 22 2.90 0.04 3.95
N LEU A 23 4.22 0.03 4.04
CA LEU A 23 5.13 -0.05 2.90
C LEU A 23 5.53 -1.52 2.73
N CYS A 24 5.17 -2.13 1.60
CA CYS A 24 5.31 -3.60 1.43
C CYS A 24 6.22 -4.01 0.27
N ASP A 25 6.41 -3.16 -0.73
CA ASP A 25 7.24 -3.47 -1.90
C ASP A 25 7.76 -2.20 -2.58
N ALA A 26 8.82 -2.28 -3.39
CA ALA A 26 9.37 -1.12 -4.08
C ALA A 26 9.83 -1.49 -5.50
N GLU A 27 9.42 -0.68 -6.49
CA GLU A 27 9.79 -0.85 -7.89
C GLU A 27 10.04 0.52 -8.53
N GLY A 28 11.32 0.83 -8.80
CA GLY A 28 11.71 2.13 -9.33
C GLY A 28 11.26 3.29 -8.42
N GLU A 29 10.45 4.20 -8.97
CA GLU A 29 9.88 5.33 -8.22
C GLU A 29 8.56 5.01 -7.49
N TRP A 30 8.14 3.74 -7.54
CA TRP A 30 6.87 3.29 -6.98
C TRP A 30 7.07 2.53 -5.68
N GLN A 31 6.16 2.79 -4.76
CA GLN A 31 6.05 2.11 -3.49
C GLN A 31 4.73 1.34 -3.46
N GLY A 32 4.83 0.03 -3.27
CA GLY A 32 3.71 -0.85 -2.99
C GLY A 32 3.22 -0.60 -1.57
N ILE A 33 1.92 -0.32 -1.43
CA ILE A 33 1.30 0.03 -0.16
C ILE A 33 0.09 -0.87 0.15
N VAL A 34 -0.17 -1.06 1.44
CA VAL A 34 -1.39 -1.69 1.98
C VAL A 34 -2.04 -0.74 2.98
N TYR A 35 -3.36 -0.55 2.90
CA TYR A 35 -4.07 0.45 3.70
C TYR A 35 -5.52 0.05 4.04
N PRO A 36 -6.03 0.45 5.21
CA PRO A 36 -7.41 0.18 5.60
C PRO A 36 -8.39 0.92 4.69
N SER A 37 -9.51 0.29 4.36
CA SER A 37 -10.52 0.88 3.46
C SER A 37 -11.97 0.72 3.91
N GLY A 38 -12.21 -0.03 4.99
CA GLY A 38 -13.51 -0.14 5.65
C GLY A 38 -13.63 0.82 6.83
N GLU A 39 -14.85 1.24 7.16
CA GLU A 39 -15.16 2.12 8.30
C GLU A 39 -14.66 1.58 9.65
N PHE A 40 -14.66 0.26 9.81
CA PHE A 40 -14.23 -0.44 11.03
C PHE A 40 -12.94 -1.24 10.82
N GLN A 41 -12.09 -0.82 9.88
CA GLN A 41 -10.80 -1.47 9.61
C GLN A 41 -9.66 -0.55 10.02
N GLU A 42 -8.78 -1.05 10.87
CA GLU A 42 -7.58 -0.34 11.31
C GLU A 42 -6.34 -0.79 10.53
N LEU A 43 -5.26 -0.03 10.64
CA LEU A 43 -3.99 -0.34 9.96
C LEU A 43 -3.43 -1.72 10.37
N GLN A 44 -3.64 -2.13 11.63
CA GLN A 44 -3.16 -3.41 12.16
C GLN A 44 -3.94 -4.61 11.60
N ASP A 45 -5.16 -4.40 11.11
CA ASP A 45 -5.99 -5.48 10.55
C ASP A 45 -5.48 -5.99 9.19
N CYS A 46 -4.52 -5.31 8.58
CA CYS A 46 -4.01 -5.63 7.26
C CYS A 46 -3.08 -6.86 7.20
N ARG A 47 -2.71 -7.46 8.34
CA ARG A 47 -1.95 -8.73 8.38
C ARG A 47 -0.64 -8.73 7.58
N VAL A 48 0.08 -7.62 7.58
CA VAL A 48 1.39 -7.47 6.90
C VAL A 48 2.58 -7.42 7.87
N SER A 49 2.35 -7.53 9.17
CA SER A 49 3.38 -7.49 10.21
C SER A 49 4.15 -8.80 10.38
N SER A 50 3.75 -9.87 9.69
CA SER A 50 4.43 -11.17 9.72
C SER A 50 5.17 -11.42 8.42
N PRO A 51 6.44 -11.86 8.48
CA PRO A 51 7.20 -12.18 7.28
C PRO A 51 6.59 -13.39 6.56
N ILE A 52 6.80 -13.43 5.25
CA ILE A 52 6.41 -14.53 4.38
C ILE A 52 7.66 -15.09 3.68
N ALA A 53 7.61 -16.37 3.30
CA ALA A 53 8.77 -17.05 2.73
C ALA A 53 9.17 -16.50 1.34
N GLU A 54 8.18 -16.12 0.53
CA GLU A 54 8.38 -15.67 -0.85
C GLU A 54 7.52 -14.43 -1.13
N PRO A 55 8.03 -13.45 -1.90
CA PRO A 55 7.22 -12.32 -2.36
C PRO A 55 5.98 -12.81 -3.11
N ARG A 56 4.81 -12.27 -2.77
CA ARG A 56 3.54 -12.63 -3.40
C ARG A 56 2.57 -11.47 -3.40
N ALA A 57 1.61 -11.51 -4.30
CA ALA A 57 0.50 -10.56 -4.33
C ALA A 57 -0.23 -10.54 -2.98
N TYR A 58 -0.55 -9.33 -2.51
CA TYR A 58 -1.26 -9.15 -1.26
C TYR A 58 -2.70 -9.72 -1.35
N ALA A 59 -3.03 -10.62 -0.43
CA ALA A 59 -4.33 -11.31 -0.35
C ALA A 59 -5.03 -11.11 1.00
N GLY A 60 -4.61 -10.09 1.77
CA GLY A 60 -5.20 -9.76 3.07
C GLY A 60 -6.51 -8.96 2.95
N PRO A 61 -7.14 -8.61 4.09
CA PRO A 61 -8.48 -8.01 4.11
C PRO A 61 -8.51 -6.52 3.75
N CYS A 62 -7.35 -5.87 3.61
CA CYS A 62 -7.23 -4.45 3.28
C CYS A 62 -7.14 -4.22 1.76
N LYS A 63 -7.08 -2.95 1.34
CA LYS A 63 -6.73 -2.62 -0.06
C LYS A 63 -5.23 -2.47 -0.23
N SER A 64 -4.79 -2.63 -1.47
CA SER A 64 -3.40 -2.46 -1.88
C SER A 64 -3.29 -1.83 -3.26
N GLY A 65 -2.11 -1.27 -3.53
CA GLY A 65 -1.71 -0.80 -4.85
C GLY A 65 -0.43 0.02 -4.79
N TRP A 66 -0.20 0.82 -5.82
CA TRP A 66 1.06 1.54 -6.01
C TRP A 66 0.87 3.05 -5.94
N VAL A 67 1.83 3.73 -5.31
CA VAL A 67 1.94 5.19 -5.25
C VAL A 67 3.36 5.62 -5.56
N GLN A 68 3.55 6.86 -6.00
CA GLN A 68 4.89 7.41 -6.16
C GLN A 68 5.53 7.58 -4.77
N ALA A 69 6.77 7.10 -4.63
CA ALA A 69 7.50 7.14 -3.36
C ALA A 69 7.67 8.57 -2.83
N ASN A 70 7.81 9.56 -3.71
CA ASN A 70 7.92 10.98 -3.34
C ASN A 70 6.66 11.59 -2.70
N ARG A 71 5.53 10.87 -2.70
CA ARG A 71 4.27 11.28 -2.04
C ARG A 71 4.16 10.73 -0.62
N LEU A 72 5.16 9.96 -0.18
CA LEU A 72 5.17 9.32 1.12
C LEU A 72 6.15 10.02 2.05
N GLN A 73 5.79 10.00 3.33
CA GLN A 73 6.67 10.39 4.42
C GLN A 73 6.74 9.21 5.38
N LEU A 74 7.95 8.71 5.64
CA LEU A 74 8.15 7.65 6.62
C LEU A 74 7.91 8.22 8.02
N VAL A 75 7.04 7.58 8.80
CA VAL A 75 6.66 8.02 10.15
C VAL A 75 7.01 6.99 11.24
N ALA A 76 7.26 5.74 10.85
CA ALA A 76 7.65 4.64 11.74
C ALA A 76 8.42 3.58 10.94
N GLY A 77 9.30 2.83 11.61
CA GLY A 77 10.12 1.75 11.06
C GLY A 77 10.48 0.73 12.13
#